data_AF-C1MMT6-F1
#
_entry.id   AF-C1MMT6-F1
#
_cell.length_a   1.000
_cell.length_b   1.000
_cell.length_c   1.000
_cell.angle_alpha   90.00
_cell.angle_beta   90.00
_cell.angle_gamma   90.00
#
_symmetry.space_group_name_H-M   'P 1'
#
loop_
_entity.id
_entity.type
_entity.pdbx_description
1 polymer ?
#
loop_
_entity_poly.entity_id
_entity_poly.type
_entity_poly.pdbx_seq_one_letter_code
_entity_poly.pdbx_strand_id
1 'polypeptide(L)'
;MVDPAAAAKGKKDDDNASAIAEKLLQGWTMLAEYCPVEGCQTPLMRSREGKRFCVAHDMFVMSPEEAAAMKRDGKGVAGIEASSPTHAAPAPRPAERIDFYRQLKDGSSPSTIPEPVVAMDAAPTPPTTTTTALPSTATDACDARVNVDAVARATMDTVARKMSDARALLAVSASLSESHELLAFIEMCASTIKTLRETPPSRG
;
A
#
# COMPACT_ATOMS: atom_id res chain seq x y z
N MET A 1 -10.88 -13.48 -16.42
CA MET A 1 -11.37 -12.50 -17.43
C MET A 1 -11.47 -11.19 -16.66
N VAL A 2 -10.63 -10.19 -16.97
CA VAL A 2 -10.55 -8.97 -16.14
C VAL A 2 -11.65 -8.01 -16.55
N ASP A 3 -12.47 -7.59 -15.60
CA ASP A 3 -13.60 -6.70 -15.85
C ASP A 3 -13.13 -5.33 -16.39
N PRO A 4 -13.71 -4.82 -17.50
CA PRO A 4 -13.25 -3.58 -18.13
C PRO A 4 -13.40 -2.34 -17.24
N ALA A 5 -14.28 -2.41 -16.24
CA ALA A 5 -14.45 -1.36 -15.23
C ALA A 5 -13.20 -1.20 -14.32
N ALA A 6 -12.48 -2.29 -14.02
CA ALA A 6 -11.29 -2.24 -13.18
C ALA A 6 -10.12 -1.51 -13.87
N ALA A 7 -9.94 -1.74 -15.17
CA ALA A 7 -8.93 -1.04 -15.98
C ALA A 7 -9.20 0.47 -16.10
N ALA A 8 -10.48 0.85 -16.25
CA ALA A 8 -10.88 2.26 -16.31
C ALA A 8 -10.77 2.99 -14.96
N LYS A 9 -10.88 2.27 -13.84
CA LYS A 9 -10.60 2.78 -12.48
C LYS A 9 -9.11 3.03 -12.31
N GLY A 10 -8.27 2.01 -12.55
CA GLY A 10 -6.81 2.08 -12.38
C GLY A 10 -6.17 3.25 -13.13
N LYS A 11 -6.55 3.49 -14.40
CA LYS A 11 -6.02 4.63 -15.16
C LYS A 11 -6.25 5.98 -14.46
N LYS A 12 -7.41 6.20 -13.84
CA LYS A 12 -7.70 7.46 -13.14
C LYS A 12 -6.84 7.60 -11.88
N ASP A 13 -6.58 6.50 -11.19
CA ASP A 13 -5.73 6.50 -10.00
C ASP A 13 -4.25 6.73 -10.39
N ASP A 14 -3.78 6.20 -11.52
CA ASP A 14 -2.46 6.48 -12.11
C ASP A 14 -2.32 7.95 -12.58
N ASP A 15 -3.35 8.49 -13.26
CA ASP A 15 -3.41 9.89 -13.68
C ASP A 15 -3.34 10.84 -12.45
N ASN A 16 -4.11 10.52 -11.40
CA ASN A 16 -4.10 11.27 -10.13
C ASN A 16 -2.74 11.19 -9.42
N ALA A 17 -2.12 10.01 -9.35
CA ALA A 17 -0.80 9.82 -8.74
C ALA A 17 0.28 10.63 -9.49
N SER A 18 0.17 10.72 -10.82
CA SER A 18 1.06 11.53 -11.66
C SER A 18 0.91 13.03 -11.37
N ALA A 19 -0.33 13.52 -11.24
CA ALA A 19 -0.60 14.92 -10.88
C ALA A 19 -0.11 15.27 -9.46
N ILE A 20 -0.25 14.35 -8.48
CA ILE A 20 0.34 14.51 -7.15
C ILE A 20 1.86 14.66 -7.24
N ALA A 21 2.53 13.78 -8.00
CA ALA A 21 3.99 13.81 -8.15
C ALA A 21 4.47 15.15 -8.75
N GLU A 22 3.76 15.67 -9.76
CA GLU A 22 4.07 16.98 -10.34
C GLU A 22 3.96 18.12 -9.31
N LYS A 23 2.91 18.12 -8.49
CA LYS A 23 2.73 19.11 -7.42
C LYS A 23 3.81 19.00 -6.33
N LEU A 24 4.25 17.79 -5.97
CA LEU A 24 5.39 17.58 -5.06
C LEU A 24 6.68 18.17 -5.65
N LEU A 25 6.93 18.01 -6.95
CA LEU A 25 8.07 18.61 -7.65
C LEU A 25 7.99 20.15 -7.72
N GLN A 26 6.78 20.71 -7.80
CA GLN A 26 6.52 22.15 -7.65
C GLN A 26 6.77 22.65 -6.19
N GLY A 27 7.05 21.75 -5.24
CA GLY A 27 7.27 22.07 -3.83
C GLY A 27 5.98 22.33 -3.06
N TRP A 28 4.91 21.60 -3.39
CA TRP A 28 3.71 21.48 -2.56
C TRP A 28 3.91 20.37 -1.53
N THR A 29 3.14 20.39 -0.44
CA THR A 29 3.21 19.38 0.63
C THR A 29 1.95 18.53 0.63
N MET A 30 2.08 17.21 0.56
CA MET A 30 0.94 16.31 0.79
C MET A 30 0.52 16.35 2.27
N LEU A 31 -0.77 16.46 2.53
CA LEU A 31 -1.36 16.40 3.87
C LEU A 31 -1.87 14.99 4.18
N ALA A 32 -1.99 14.66 5.46
CA ALA A 32 -2.63 13.44 5.94
C ALA A 32 -4.18 13.53 5.96
N GLU A 33 -4.74 14.51 5.25
CA GLU A 33 -6.17 14.75 5.12
C GLU A 33 -6.63 14.38 3.71
N TYR A 34 -7.83 13.82 3.59
CA TYR A 34 -8.44 13.46 2.31
C TYR A 34 -9.43 14.52 1.83
N CYS A 35 -9.76 14.49 0.54
CA CYS A 35 -10.80 15.35 -0.03
C CYS A 35 -12.17 15.07 0.65
N PRO A 36 -12.94 16.10 1.05
CA PRO A 36 -14.26 15.93 1.67
C PRO A 36 -15.39 15.62 0.65
N VAL A 37 -15.06 15.36 -0.62
CA VAL A 37 -16.03 14.97 -1.64
C VAL A 37 -16.29 13.46 -1.53
N GLU A 38 -17.58 13.09 -1.41
CA GLU A 38 -18.03 11.70 -1.33
C GLU A 38 -17.40 10.82 -2.43
N GLY A 39 -16.78 9.71 -2.02
CA GLY A 39 -16.08 8.78 -2.92
C GLY A 39 -14.69 9.23 -3.39
N CYS A 40 -14.15 10.37 -2.93
CA CYS A 40 -12.79 10.81 -3.22
C CYS A 40 -11.81 10.40 -2.11
N GLN A 41 -10.84 9.55 -2.44
CA GLN A 41 -9.78 9.11 -1.50
C GLN A 41 -8.42 9.77 -1.80
N THR A 42 -8.41 10.86 -2.58
CA THR A 42 -7.21 11.59 -2.95
C THR A 42 -6.74 12.47 -1.79
N PRO A 43 -5.47 12.41 -1.36
CA PRO A 43 -4.96 13.26 -0.29
C PRO A 43 -4.90 14.73 -0.74
N LEU A 44 -5.13 15.64 0.21
CA LEU A 44 -5.03 17.08 -0.03
C LEU A 44 -3.58 17.53 -0.14
N MET A 45 -3.33 18.52 -0.99
CA MET A 45 -2.02 19.13 -1.19
C MET A 45 -2.03 20.58 -0.75
N ARG A 46 -1.05 20.98 0.04
CA ARG A 46 -0.85 22.34 0.53
C ARG A 46 0.12 23.10 -0.35
N SER A 47 -0.29 24.26 -0.86
CA SER A 47 0.59 25.18 -1.59
C SER A 47 1.56 25.89 -0.64
N ARG A 48 2.59 26.54 -1.19
CA ARG A 48 3.51 27.41 -0.41
C ARG A 48 2.79 28.61 0.24
N GLU A 49 1.65 29.01 -0.32
CA GLU A 49 0.75 30.04 0.23
C GLU A 49 -0.17 29.50 1.32
N GLY A 50 -0.09 28.19 1.63
CA GLY A 50 -0.87 27.53 2.66
C GLY A 50 -2.25 27.00 2.23
N LYS A 51 -2.66 27.21 0.97
CA LYS A 51 -3.97 26.78 0.43
C LYS A 51 -4.01 25.26 0.24
N ARG A 52 -5.10 24.58 0.64
CA ARG A 52 -5.30 23.13 0.44
C ARG A 52 -6.02 22.87 -0.89
N PHE A 53 -5.61 21.85 -1.63
CA PHE A 53 -6.07 21.55 -3.00
C PHE A 53 -6.22 20.04 -3.22
N CYS A 54 -7.28 19.63 -3.91
CA CYS A 54 -7.48 18.24 -4.34
C CYS A 54 -7.18 18.12 -5.84
N VAL A 55 -6.21 17.28 -6.23
CA VAL A 55 -5.85 17.09 -7.65
C VAL A 55 -6.91 16.33 -8.46
N ALA A 56 -7.74 15.49 -7.83
CA ALA A 56 -8.73 14.69 -8.54
C ALA A 56 -10.00 15.46 -8.92
N HIS A 57 -10.20 16.65 -8.33
CA HIS A 57 -11.33 17.54 -8.58
C HIS A 57 -10.90 18.93 -9.07
N ASP A 58 -9.60 19.21 -9.12
CA ASP A 58 -9.00 20.54 -9.35
C ASP A 58 -9.61 21.68 -8.49
N MET A 59 -10.04 21.34 -7.26
CA MET A 59 -10.68 22.29 -6.34
C MET A 59 -9.80 22.60 -5.13
N PHE A 60 -9.83 23.86 -4.70
CA PHE A 60 -9.31 24.28 -3.40
C PHE A 60 -10.31 23.94 -2.30
N VAL A 61 -9.84 23.27 -1.26
CA VAL A 61 -10.60 22.97 -0.04
C VAL A 61 -10.11 23.95 1.01
N MET A 62 -11.04 24.69 1.62
CA MET A 62 -10.73 25.59 2.73
C MET A 62 -11.49 25.10 3.95
N SER A 63 -10.85 25.06 5.11
CA SER A 63 -11.63 24.95 6.35
C SER A 63 -12.48 26.24 6.53
N PRO A 64 -13.64 26.18 7.21
CA PRO A 64 -14.43 27.38 7.48
C PRO A 64 -13.67 28.45 8.26
N GLU A 65 -12.64 28.06 9.02
CA GLU A 65 -11.75 28.95 9.77
C GLU A 65 -10.73 29.67 8.85
N GLU A 66 -10.16 28.96 7.87
CA GLU A 66 -9.23 29.52 6.87
C GLU A 66 -9.94 30.52 5.95
N ALA A 67 -11.20 30.26 5.58
CA ALA A 67 -12.02 31.17 4.78
C ALA A 67 -12.33 32.50 5.51
N ALA A 68 -12.37 32.50 6.84
CA ALA A 68 -12.52 33.72 7.64
C ALA A 68 -11.23 34.54 7.71
N ALA A 69 -10.07 33.88 7.72
CA ALA A 69 -8.75 34.53 7.79
C ALA A 69 -8.39 35.27 6.48
N MET A 70 -8.65 34.66 5.31
CA MET A 70 -8.21 35.21 4.01
C MET A 70 -9.00 36.43 3.50
N LYS A 71 -10.04 36.90 4.22
CA LYS A 71 -10.83 38.10 3.83
C LYS A 71 -10.12 39.45 4.06
N ARG A 72 -8.87 39.48 4.52
CA ARG A 72 -8.19 40.72 4.94
C ARG A 72 -7.11 41.27 4.00
N ASP A 73 -6.52 40.48 3.11
CA ASP A 73 -5.38 40.90 2.29
C ASP A 73 -5.65 40.82 0.78
N GLY A 74 -6.55 41.69 0.32
CA GLY A 74 -6.81 41.93 -1.09
C GLY A 74 -5.69 42.76 -1.75
N LYS A 75 -4.53 42.17 -2.02
CA LYS A 75 -3.47 42.79 -2.83
C LYS A 75 -3.21 42.01 -4.10
N GLY A 76 -3.93 42.36 -5.16
CA GLY A 76 -3.71 41.81 -6.50
C GLY A 76 -2.31 42.14 -7.02
N VAL A 77 -1.68 41.17 -7.65
CA VAL A 77 -0.53 41.38 -8.53
C VAL A 77 -0.94 40.99 -9.96
N ALA A 78 -0.61 41.86 -10.91
CA ALA A 78 -0.94 41.68 -12.31
C ALA A 78 -0.23 40.44 -12.89
N GLY A 79 -0.73 39.95 -14.03
CA GLY A 79 -0.18 38.78 -14.69
C GLY A 79 1.31 38.92 -15.01
N ILE A 80 2.04 37.81 -14.89
CA ILE A 80 3.33 37.62 -15.53
C ILE A 80 3.16 36.42 -16.45
N GLU A 81 3.56 36.62 -17.70
CA GLU A 81 3.33 35.70 -18.81
C GLU A 81 4.12 34.40 -18.65
N ALA A 82 3.67 33.35 -19.34
CA ALA A 82 4.29 32.03 -19.36
C ALA A 82 5.71 32.07 -19.96
N SER A 83 6.69 32.45 -19.14
CA SER A 83 8.10 32.45 -19.48
C SER A 83 8.68 31.06 -19.27
N SER A 84 8.69 30.26 -20.34
CA SER A 84 9.31 28.93 -20.35
C SER A 84 10.83 29.05 -20.27
N PRO A 85 11.51 28.53 -19.22
CA PRO A 85 12.95 28.38 -19.23
C PRO A 85 13.29 26.99 -19.80
N THR A 86 13.69 26.96 -21.07
CA THR A 86 14.41 25.82 -21.65
C THR A 86 15.71 25.63 -20.88
N HIS A 87 15.70 24.73 -19.89
CA HIS A 87 16.91 24.21 -19.28
C HIS A 87 16.99 22.71 -19.52
N ALA A 88 17.67 22.35 -20.61
CA ALA A 88 17.99 20.99 -20.96
C ALA A 88 19.01 20.43 -19.94
N ALA A 89 18.50 19.86 -18.85
CA ALA A 89 19.31 19.04 -17.95
C ALA A 89 19.50 17.63 -18.56
N PRO A 90 20.71 17.06 -18.52
CA PRO A 90 20.97 15.75 -19.10
C PRO A 90 20.22 14.65 -18.33
N ALA A 91 19.49 13.80 -19.07
CA ALA A 91 18.76 12.69 -18.47
C ALA A 91 19.72 11.73 -17.73
N PRO A 92 19.49 11.44 -16.43
CA PRO A 92 20.19 10.34 -15.77
C PRO A 92 19.75 9.03 -16.44
N ARG A 93 20.72 8.27 -16.97
CA ARG A 93 20.44 7.04 -17.73
C ARG A 93 19.70 6.02 -16.85
N PRO A 94 18.50 5.55 -17.23
CA PRO A 94 17.69 4.67 -16.39
C PRO A 94 18.19 3.21 -16.29
N ALA A 95 19.31 2.86 -16.95
CA ALA A 95 19.79 1.49 -17.08
C ALA A 95 20.14 0.84 -15.72
N GLU A 96 21.03 1.45 -14.94
CA GLU A 96 21.62 0.83 -13.74
C GLU A 96 20.58 0.50 -12.64
N ARG A 97 19.49 1.26 -12.57
CA ARG A 97 18.39 0.97 -11.62
C ARG A 97 17.55 -0.23 -12.04
N ILE A 98 17.47 -0.54 -13.33
CA ILE A 98 16.68 -1.68 -13.84
C ILE A 98 17.43 -3.00 -13.58
N ASP A 99 18.76 -2.99 -13.65
CA ASP A 99 19.60 -4.17 -13.42
C ASP A 99 19.46 -4.72 -11.98
N PHE A 100 19.45 -3.86 -10.97
CA PHE A 100 19.29 -4.27 -9.57
C PHE A 100 18.00 -5.10 -9.31
N TYR A 101 16.87 -4.66 -9.88
CA TYR A 101 15.60 -5.40 -9.77
C TYR A 101 15.60 -6.72 -10.57
N ARG A 102 16.46 -6.83 -11.58
CA ARG A 102 16.68 -8.06 -12.34
C ARG A 102 17.56 -9.04 -11.56
N GLN A 103 18.69 -8.61 -11.01
CA GLN A 103 19.56 -9.43 -10.15
C GLN A 103 18.79 -10.08 -8.99
N LEU A 104 17.93 -9.32 -8.31
CA LEU A 104 17.08 -9.83 -7.22
C LEU A 104 16.07 -10.88 -7.69
N LYS A 105 15.51 -10.72 -8.89
CA LYS A 105 14.55 -11.66 -9.48
C LYS A 105 15.21 -12.95 -9.98
N ASP A 106 16.44 -12.85 -10.45
CA ASP A 106 17.27 -13.96 -10.91
C ASP A 106 18.01 -14.66 -9.73
N GLY A 107 17.75 -14.24 -8.48
CA GLY A 107 18.25 -14.89 -7.26
C GLY A 107 19.73 -14.65 -6.93
N SER A 108 20.38 -13.69 -7.59
CA SER A 108 21.81 -13.44 -7.45
C SER A 108 22.07 -12.35 -6.41
N SER A 109 22.47 -12.74 -5.20
CA SER A 109 22.72 -11.83 -4.08
C SER A 109 24.15 -11.27 -4.10
N PRO A 110 24.34 -9.93 -4.16
CA PRO A 110 25.67 -9.32 -4.08
C PRO A 110 26.17 -9.25 -2.63
N SER A 111 26.81 -10.32 -2.17
CA SER A 111 27.52 -10.34 -0.88
C SER A 111 28.82 -9.52 -0.93
N THR A 112 28.74 -8.24 -0.58
CA THR A 112 29.93 -7.44 -0.17
C THR A 112 29.58 -6.54 1.02
N ILE A 113 29.60 -7.12 2.22
CA ILE A 113 29.81 -6.36 3.46
C ILE A 113 31.33 -6.39 3.70
N PRO A 114 32.04 -5.24 3.77
CA PRO A 114 33.46 -5.25 4.12
C PRO A 114 33.65 -5.64 5.59
N GLU A 115 34.46 -6.67 5.83
CA GLU A 115 34.79 -7.15 7.18
C GLU A 115 35.62 -6.11 7.98
N PRO A 116 35.31 -5.91 9.28
CA PRO A 116 36.28 -5.37 10.23
C PRO A 116 37.16 -6.52 10.74
N VAL A 117 38.38 -6.61 10.19
CA VAL A 117 39.40 -7.55 10.68
C VAL A 117 39.87 -7.21 12.10
N VAL A 118 39.95 -8.20 13.00
CA VAL A 118 41.17 -8.66 13.71
C VAL A 118 40.90 -9.93 14.55
N ALA A 119 41.88 -10.84 14.58
CA ALA A 119 41.94 -12.03 15.45
C ALA A 119 42.37 -11.65 16.90
N MET A 120 42.46 -12.49 17.94
CA MET A 120 42.65 -13.95 18.11
C MET A 120 41.86 -14.43 19.38
N ASP A 121 41.91 -15.66 19.94
CA ASP A 121 42.70 -16.89 19.69
C ASP A 121 42.01 -18.17 20.25
N ALA A 122 42.63 -19.34 20.01
CA ALA A 122 42.64 -20.59 20.80
C ALA A 122 41.33 -21.24 21.33
N ALA A 123 41.01 -22.41 20.77
CA ALA A 123 40.26 -23.49 21.45
C ALA A 123 41.23 -24.36 22.29
N PRO A 124 40.73 -25.12 23.29
CA PRO A 124 40.38 -26.52 23.01
C PRO A 124 39.11 -27.05 23.73
N THR A 125 38.60 -28.19 23.25
CA THR A 125 37.42 -28.95 23.74
C THR A 125 37.86 -30.24 24.47
N PRO A 126 36.94 -31.16 24.89
CA PRO A 126 35.81 -31.07 25.82
C PRO A 126 36.01 -32.05 27.03
N PRO A 127 35.02 -32.31 27.93
CA PRO A 127 34.09 -33.42 27.66
C PRO A 127 32.65 -33.34 28.26
N THR A 128 31.72 -33.99 27.54
CA THR A 128 30.60 -34.85 27.99
C THR A 128 29.89 -34.60 29.34
N THR A 129 28.60 -34.24 29.30
CA THR A 129 27.43 -34.93 29.93
C THR A 129 26.15 -34.05 29.81
N THR A 130 24.89 -34.48 30.01
CA THR A 130 24.15 -35.74 29.70
C THR A 130 22.63 -35.53 29.96
N THR A 131 21.73 -36.00 29.07
CA THR A 131 20.27 -36.25 29.31
C THR A 131 19.36 -35.03 29.58
N THR A 132 18.35 -34.71 28.74
CA THR A 132 17.10 -35.48 28.60
C THR A 132 16.39 -35.22 27.26
N ALA A 133 15.64 -36.21 26.77
CA ALA A 133 14.99 -36.21 25.45
C ALA A 133 13.64 -35.48 25.38
N LEU A 134 13.23 -35.21 24.12
CA LEU A 134 11.94 -34.71 23.65
C LEU A 134 10.77 -35.68 23.95
N PRO A 135 9.51 -35.23 23.85
CA PRO A 135 8.83 -35.17 22.55
C PRO A 135 8.38 -33.73 22.21
N SER A 136 8.68 -33.18 21.02
CA SER A 136 8.18 -33.57 19.70
C SER A 136 6.67 -33.38 19.51
N THR A 137 6.25 -32.13 19.32
CA THR A 137 5.28 -31.77 18.27
C THR A 137 5.98 -30.82 17.31
N ALA A 138 6.48 -31.37 16.20
CA ALA A 138 7.18 -30.58 15.19
C ALA A 138 6.19 -29.73 14.39
N THR A 139 6.39 -28.41 14.40
CA THR A 139 6.16 -27.58 13.21
C THR A 139 7.51 -26.99 12.85
N ASP A 140 8.25 -27.74 12.06
CA ASP A 140 9.61 -27.42 11.64
C ASP A 140 9.63 -26.15 10.78
N ALA A 141 10.69 -25.37 10.90
CA ALA A 141 10.78 -24.04 10.32
C ALA A 141 11.64 -24.01 9.05
N CYS A 142 11.18 -24.63 7.96
CA CYS A 142 11.43 -24.14 6.59
C CYS A 142 10.76 -25.01 5.51
N ASP A 143 9.72 -24.47 4.85
CA ASP A 143 9.58 -24.68 3.40
C ASP A 143 9.08 -23.37 2.76
N ALA A 144 10.00 -22.67 2.09
CA ALA A 144 9.76 -21.36 1.51
C ALA A 144 9.09 -21.44 0.12
N ARG A 145 8.21 -22.44 -0.08
CA ARG A 145 7.22 -22.46 -1.15
C ARG A 145 5.85 -22.27 -0.53
N VAL A 146 5.30 -21.06 -0.72
CA VAL A 146 3.93 -20.74 -0.35
C VAL A 146 3.00 -21.71 -1.08
N ASN A 147 2.55 -22.75 -0.39
CA ASN A 147 1.62 -23.72 -0.93
C ASN A 147 0.29 -23.00 -1.14
N VAL A 148 -0.03 -22.69 -2.39
CA VAL A 148 -1.21 -21.90 -2.78
C VAL A 148 -2.49 -22.55 -2.26
N ASP A 149 -2.58 -23.88 -2.24
CA ASP A 149 -3.72 -24.62 -1.69
C ASP A 149 -3.79 -24.56 -0.16
N ALA A 150 -2.65 -24.44 0.53
CA ALA A 150 -2.62 -24.24 1.97
C ALA A 150 -3.04 -22.82 2.36
N VAL A 151 -2.58 -21.80 1.62
CA VAL A 151 -3.00 -20.41 1.82
C VAL A 151 -4.47 -20.22 1.46
N ALA A 152 -4.95 -20.82 0.36
CA ALA A 152 -6.37 -20.80 -0.01
C ALA A 152 -7.25 -21.41 1.09
N ARG A 153 -6.87 -22.55 1.68
CA ARG A 153 -7.58 -23.16 2.82
C ARG A 153 -7.57 -22.27 4.07
N ALA A 154 -6.39 -21.80 4.51
CA ALA A 154 -6.28 -20.90 5.67
C ALA A 154 -7.09 -19.60 5.48
N THR A 155 -7.17 -19.10 4.24
CA THR A 155 -7.98 -17.92 3.88
C THR A 155 -9.47 -18.26 3.96
N MET A 156 -9.92 -19.38 3.40
CA MET A 156 -11.31 -19.84 3.51
C MET A 156 -11.75 -20.02 4.97
N ASP A 157 -10.92 -20.62 5.84
CA ASP A 157 -11.22 -20.80 7.26
C ASP A 157 -11.34 -19.45 7.99
N THR A 158 -10.44 -18.51 7.68
CA THR A 158 -10.46 -17.14 8.25
C THR A 158 -11.71 -16.37 7.82
N VAL A 159 -12.08 -16.44 6.53
CA VAL A 159 -13.27 -15.78 5.98
C VAL A 159 -14.56 -16.42 6.52
N ALA A 160 -14.61 -17.75 6.63
CA ALA A 160 -15.75 -18.45 7.22
C ALA A 160 -15.97 -18.06 8.70
N ARG A 161 -14.89 -17.90 9.47
CA ARG A 161 -14.97 -17.38 10.84
C ARG A 161 -15.49 -15.94 10.88
N LYS A 162 -14.95 -15.05 10.05
CA LYS A 162 -15.44 -13.66 9.94
C LYS A 162 -16.90 -13.56 9.50
N MET A 163 -17.37 -14.46 8.64
CA MET A 163 -18.78 -14.55 8.25
C MET A 163 -19.67 -14.98 9.43
N SER A 164 -19.19 -15.88 10.29
CA SER A 164 -19.89 -16.27 11.53
C SER A 164 -19.92 -15.12 12.54
N ASP A 165 -18.81 -14.41 12.72
CA ASP A 165 -18.72 -13.25 13.62
C ASP A 165 -19.68 -12.13 13.15
N ALA A 166 -19.73 -11.83 11.84
CA ALA A 166 -20.64 -10.84 11.28
C ALA A 166 -22.13 -11.21 11.48
N ARG A 167 -22.48 -12.50 11.42
CA ARG A 167 -23.84 -12.98 11.75
C ARG A 167 -24.19 -12.80 13.22
N ALA A 168 -23.22 -12.95 14.13
CA ALA A 168 -23.43 -12.69 15.55
C ALA A 168 -23.64 -11.20 15.83
N LEU A 169 -22.88 -10.32 15.14
CA LEU A 169 -23.07 -8.87 15.22
C LEU A 169 -24.44 -8.44 14.66
N LEU A 170 -24.89 -9.02 13.55
CA LEU A 170 -26.24 -8.76 13.00
C LEU A 170 -27.38 -9.06 13.96
N ALA A 171 -27.22 -10.07 14.82
CA ALA A 171 -28.25 -10.42 15.81
C ALA A 171 -28.37 -9.41 16.95
N VAL A 172 -27.40 -8.50 17.10
CA VAL A 172 -27.31 -7.49 18.17
C VAL A 172 -27.35 -6.06 17.63
N SER A 173 -27.12 -5.84 16.33
CA SER A 173 -27.11 -4.51 15.71
C SER A 173 -28.47 -3.82 15.84
N ALA A 174 -28.46 -2.60 16.39
CA ALA A 174 -29.67 -1.83 16.68
C ALA A 174 -30.03 -0.83 15.57
N SER A 175 -29.15 -0.64 14.57
CA SER A 175 -29.39 0.25 13.43
C SER A 175 -29.48 -0.51 12.10
N LEU A 176 -30.34 -0.02 11.21
CA LEU A 176 -30.51 -0.59 9.86
C LEU A 176 -29.29 -0.34 8.97
N SER A 177 -28.50 0.71 9.24
CA SER A 177 -27.23 0.99 8.57
C SER A 177 -26.16 -0.05 8.90
N GLU A 178 -25.93 -0.36 10.19
CA GLU A 178 -25.01 -1.44 10.61
C GLU A 178 -25.46 -2.78 10.02
N SER A 179 -26.76 -3.05 10.03
CA SER A 179 -27.32 -4.27 9.46
C SER A 179 -27.02 -4.39 7.96
N HIS A 180 -27.15 -3.30 7.21
CA HIS A 180 -26.85 -3.28 5.77
C HIS A 180 -25.34 -3.47 5.49
N GLU A 181 -24.46 -2.79 6.24
CA GLU A 181 -23.00 -2.95 6.12
C GLU A 181 -22.55 -4.39 6.42
N LEU A 182 -23.08 -5.00 7.48
CA LEU A 182 -22.76 -6.38 7.85
C LEU A 182 -23.28 -7.40 6.82
N LEU A 183 -24.45 -7.16 6.21
CA LEU A 183 -24.95 -8.00 5.11
C LEU A 183 -24.07 -7.89 3.86
N ALA A 184 -23.67 -6.68 3.47
CA ALA A 184 -22.75 -6.47 2.35
C ALA A 184 -21.38 -7.13 2.60
N PHE A 185 -20.87 -7.07 3.83
CA PHE A 185 -19.63 -7.77 4.22
C PHE A 185 -19.77 -9.30 4.12
N ILE A 186 -20.93 -9.86 4.52
CA ILE A 186 -21.22 -11.30 4.39
C ILE A 186 -21.28 -11.73 2.91
N GLU A 187 -21.88 -10.91 2.04
CA GLU A 187 -21.92 -11.15 0.58
C GLU A 187 -20.51 -11.12 -0.04
N MET A 188 -19.68 -10.15 0.36
CA MET A 188 -18.28 -10.07 -0.06
C MET A 188 -17.49 -11.31 0.36
N CYS A 189 -17.63 -11.74 1.62
CA CYS A 189 -17.00 -12.94 2.16
C CYS A 189 -17.42 -14.21 1.40
N ALA A 190 -18.72 -14.35 1.09
CA ALA A 190 -19.25 -15.48 0.32
C ALA A 190 -18.68 -15.48 -1.12
N SER A 191 -18.55 -14.31 -1.73
CA SER A 191 -17.96 -14.14 -3.07
C SER A 191 -16.48 -14.55 -3.08
N THR A 192 -15.70 -14.17 -2.05
CA THR A 192 -14.29 -14.60 -1.91
C THR A 192 -14.15 -16.11 -1.73
N ILE A 193 -15.01 -16.76 -0.95
CA ILE A 193 -14.99 -18.22 -0.81
C ILE A 193 -15.32 -18.90 -2.15
N LYS A 194 -16.26 -18.33 -2.92
CA LYS A 194 -16.62 -18.87 -4.24
C LYS A 194 -15.44 -18.79 -5.22
N THR A 195 -14.76 -17.65 -5.33
CA THR A 195 -13.61 -17.50 -6.24
C THR A 195 -12.44 -18.41 -5.85
N LEU A 196 -12.14 -18.56 -4.55
CA LEU A 196 -11.12 -19.49 -4.07
C LEU A 196 -11.43 -20.97 -4.40
N ARG A 197 -12.71 -21.37 -4.40
CA ARG A 197 -13.14 -22.72 -4.80
C ARG A 197 -13.14 -22.94 -6.32
N GLU A 198 -13.41 -21.88 -7.09
CA GLU A 198 -13.40 -21.91 -8.55
C GLU A 198 -11.99 -21.82 -9.15
N THR A 199 -10.96 -21.66 -8.33
CA THR A 199 -9.55 -21.66 -8.77
C THR A 199 -9.07 -23.12 -8.91
N PRO A 200 -8.87 -23.66 -10.13
CA PRO A 200 -8.33 -25.00 -10.28
C PRO A 200 -6.85 -25.02 -9.84
N PRO A 201 -6.36 -26.12 -9.24
CA PRO A 201 -4.95 -26.25 -8.93
C PRO A 201 -4.16 -26.22 -10.25
N SER A 202 -3.24 -25.26 -10.38
CA SER A 202 -2.36 -25.16 -11.54
C SER A 202 -1.48 -26.41 -11.61
N ARG A 203 -1.76 -27.31 -12.55
CA ARG A 203 -0.86 -28.44 -12.86
C ARG A 203 0.48 -27.88 -13.33
N GLY A 204 1.48 -27.99 -12.46
CA GLY A 204 2.90 -27.95 -12.85
C GLY A 204 3.36 -29.28 -13.43
#